data_AF-D1JHS8-F1
#
_entry.id   AF-D1JHS8-F1
#
_cell.length_a   1.000
_cell.length_b   1.000
_cell.length_c   1.000
_cell.angle_alpha   90.00
_cell.angle_beta   90.00
_cell.angle_gamma   90.00
#
_symmetry.space_group_name_H-M   'P 1'
#
loop_
_entity.id
_entity.type
_entity.pdbx_description
1 polymer ?
#
loop_
_entity_poly.entity_id
_entity_poly.type
_entity_poly.pdbx_seq_one_letter_code
_entity_poly.pdbx_strand_id
1 'polypeptide(L)' 'MDDIFLCEECAGKRDLDLIRLRDWDYSITAFGVPDFKLEKLRGHVVAQYGKELELIAPKEKKKKKNHKHKRKWSGKIR' A
#
# COMPACT_ATOMS: atom_id res chain seq x y z
N MET A 1 7.64 -19.55 10.57
CA MET A 1 8.07 -18.31 11.26
C MET A 1 9.10 -17.68 10.35
N ASP A 2 8.71 -16.60 9.69
CA ASP A 2 9.50 -15.88 8.68
C ASP A 2 10.45 -14.86 9.33
N ASP A 3 11.26 -14.15 8.53
CA ASP A 3 12.28 -13.18 8.99
C ASP A 3 11.76 -12.05 9.90
N ILE A 4 10.43 -11.87 9.97
CA ILE A 4 9.74 -10.87 10.80
C ILE A 4 8.81 -11.50 11.84
N PHE A 5 9.02 -12.78 12.16
CA PHE A 5 8.30 -13.55 13.21
C PHE A 5 6.77 -13.55 13.07
N LEU A 6 6.28 -13.69 11.84
CA LEU A 6 4.86 -13.91 11.57
C LEU A 6 4.54 -15.41 11.60
N CYS A 7 3.35 -15.76 12.07
CA CYS A 7 2.81 -17.10 11.81
C CYS A 7 2.56 -17.26 10.30
N GLU A 8 2.46 -18.52 9.85
CA GLU A 8 2.31 -18.86 8.43
C GLU A 8 1.14 -18.14 7.76
N GLU A 9 -0.01 -18.06 8.44
CA GLU A 9 -1.19 -17.36 7.94
C GLU A 9 -0.94 -15.86 7.73
N CYS A 10 -0.29 -15.20 8.69
CA CYS A 10 0.00 -13.78 8.60
C CYS A 10 1.10 -13.49 7.57
N ALA A 11 2.07 -14.40 7.41
CA ALA A 11 3.07 -14.31 6.36
C ALA A 11 2.45 -14.42 4.96
N GLY A 12 1.51 -15.35 4.78
CA GLY A 12 0.74 -15.48 3.55
C GLY A 12 -0.05 -14.21 3.21
N LYS A 13 -0.78 -13.65 4.19
CA LYS A 13 -1.52 -12.38 3.99
C LYS A 13 -0.59 -11.22 3.63
N ARG A 14 0.59 -11.14 4.28
CA ARG A 14 1.60 -10.14 3.96
C ARG A 14 2.09 -10.27 2.52
N ASP A 15 2.38 -11.48 2.08
CA ASP A 15 2.88 -11.75 0.73
C ASP A 15 1.85 -11.36 -0.35
N LEU A 16 0.57 -11.69 -0.13
CA LEU A 16 -0.54 -11.26 -0.99
C LEU A 16 -0.65 -9.73 -1.04
N ASP A 17 -0.50 -9.05 0.09
CA ASP A 17 -0.51 -7.58 0.16
C ASP A 17 0.66 -6.95 -0.61
N LEU A 18 1.86 -7.53 -0.54
CA LEU A 18 3.02 -7.09 -1.31
C LEU A 18 2.74 -7.21 -2.82
N ILE A 19 2.14 -8.31 -3.26
CA ILE A 19 1.70 -8.47 -4.66
C ILE A 19 0.64 -7.42 -5.02
N ARG A 20 -0.37 -7.18 -4.17
CA ARG A 20 -1.40 -6.15 -4.41
C ARG A 20 -0.79 -4.76 -4.57
N LEU A 21 0.27 -4.46 -3.80
CA LEU A 21 1.03 -3.21 -3.80
C LEU A 21 2.08 -3.08 -4.90
N ARG A 22 2.33 -4.16 -5.66
CA ARG A 22 3.41 -4.25 -6.66
C ARG A 22 4.81 -4.16 -6.06
N ASP A 23 4.96 -4.62 -4.82
CA ASP A 23 6.23 -4.63 -4.11
C ASP A 23 6.91 -5.99 -4.28
N TRP A 24 7.34 -6.26 -5.52
CA TRP A 24 7.78 -7.59 -5.97
C TRP A 24 9.03 -8.08 -5.28
N ASP A 25 9.94 -7.17 -4.92
CA ASP A 25 11.25 -7.46 -4.34
C ASP A 25 11.13 -8.15 -2.96
N TYR A 26 10.02 -7.88 -2.25
CA TYR A 26 9.77 -8.41 -0.91
C TYR A 26 8.76 -9.56 -0.88
N SER A 27 8.20 -9.95 -2.04
CA SER A 27 7.23 -11.05 -2.14
C SER A 27 7.91 -12.37 -2.49
N ILE A 28 7.67 -13.38 -1.66
CA ILE A 28 8.12 -14.75 -1.88
C ILE A 28 7.43 -15.34 -3.12
N THR A 29 6.13 -15.08 -3.30
CA THR A 29 5.38 -15.58 -4.46
C THR A 29 5.78 -14.88 -5.76
N ALA A 30 6.21 -13.62 -5.71
CA ALA A 30 6.72 -12.92 -6.89
C ALA A 30 8.17 -13.29 -7.24
N PHE A 31 8.91 -13.90 -6.30
CA PHE A 31 10.31 -14.27 -6.51
C PHE A 31 10.48 -15.23 -7.69
N GLY A 32 11.35 -14.87 -8.63
CA GLY A 32 11.61 -15.66 -9.84
C GLY A 32 10.52 -15.58 -10.92
N VAL A 33 9.44 -14.81 -10.71
CA VAL A 33 8.44 -14.55 -11.74
C VAL A 33 8.98 -13.51 -12.72
N PRO A 34 8.99 -13.77 -14.04
CA PRO A 34 9.40 -12.78 -15.03
C PRO A 34 8.53 -11.52 -14.99
N ASP A 35 9.13 -10.34 -15.20
CA ASP A 35 8.43 -9.04 -15.10
C ASP A 35 7.12 -8.97 -15.90
N PHE A 36 7.13 -9.53 -17.11
CA PHE A 36 5.95 -9.54 -17.99
C PHE A 36 4.78 -10.39 -17.45
N LYS A 37 5.00 -11.23 -16.44
CA LYS A 37 3.97 -12.05 -15.78
C LYS A 37 3.51 -11.48 -14.44
N LEU A 38 4.24 -10.53 -13.84
CA LEU A 38 3.93 -10.00 -12.51
C LEU A 38 2.55 -9.34 -12.44
N GLU A 39 2.16 -8.58 -13.45
CA GLU A 39 0.83 -7.98 -13.48
C GLU A 39 -0.28 -9.02 -13.65
N LYS A 40 -0.01 -10.11 -14.38
CA LYS A 40 -0.95 -11.24 -14.49
C LYS A 40 -1.10 -11.95 -13.15
N LEU A 41 0.01 -12.21 -12.44
CA LEU A 41 0.02 -12.77 -11.09
C LEU A 41 -0.82 -11.90 -10.15
N ARG A 42 -0.61 -10.59 -10.15
CA ARG A 42 -1.43 -9.65 -9.37
C ARG A 42 -2.90 -9.72 -9.73
N GLY A 43 -3.22 -9.81 -11.02
CA GLY A 43 -4.61 -10.01 -11.48
C GLY A 43 -5.26 -11.25 -10.87
N HIS A 44 -4.52 -12.37 -10.82
CA HIS A 44 -5.00 -13.61 -10.21
C HIS A 44 -5.20 -13.46 -8.70
N VAL A 45 -4.24 -12.85 -7.99
CA VAL A 45 -4.35 -12.59 -6.54
C VAL A 45 -5.56 -11.71 -6.23
N VAL A 46 -5.77 -10.63 -6.99
CA VAL A 46 -6.92 -9.73 -6.78
C VAL A 46 -8.24 -10.42 -7.10
N ALA A 47 -8.29 -11.29 -8.10
CA ALA A 47 -9.49 -12.05 -8.44
C ALA A 47 -9.86 -13.08 -7.35
N GLN A 48 -8.87 -13.71 -6.73
CA GLN A 48 -9.08 -14.77 -5.74
C GLN A 48 -9.29 -14.25 -4.32
N TYR A 49 -8.55 -13.21 -3.92
CA TYR A 49 -8.50 -12.70 -2.54
C TYR A 49 -9.01 -11.27 -2.39
N GLY A 50 -9.45 -10.64 -3.47
CA GLY A 50 -9.88 -9.25 -3.46
C GLY A 50 -8.74 -8.23 -3.49
N LYS A 51 -9.12 -6.96 -3.61
CA LYS A 51 -8.20 -5.83 -3.81
C LYS A 51 -7.72 -5.19 -2.50
N GLU A 52 -8.44 -5.40 -1.41
CA GLU A 52 -8.14 -4.77 -0.12
C GLU A 52 -6.90 -5.39 0.52
N LEU A 53 -6.15 -4.55 1.23
CA LEU A 53 -4.99 -5.01 2.00
C LEU A 53 -5.48 -5.52 3.35
N GLU A 54 -4.93 -6.65 3.78
CA GLU A 54 -5.37 -7.32 5.01
C GLU A 54 -4.45 -7.00 6.20
N LEU A 55 -3.16 -6.78 5.94
CA LEU A 55 -2.13 -6.64 6.97
C LEU A 55 -1.27 -5.38 6.78
N ILE A 56 -1.01 -4.95 5.54
CA ILE A 56 -0.24 -3.74 5.27
C ILE A 56 -1.15 -2.51 5.29
N ALA A 57 -0.83 -1.54 6.16
CA ALA A 57 -1.53 -0.27 6.17
C ALA A 57 -1.36 0.45 4.80
N PRO A 58 -2.46 0.87 4.15
CA PRO A 58 -2.36 1.60 2.90
C PRO A 58 -1.57 2.90 3.13
N LYS A 59 -0.60 3.20 2.26
CA LYS A 59 0.15 4.46 2.32
C LYS A 59 -0.84 5.63 2.34
N GLU A 60 -0.90 6.34 3.46
CA GLU A 60 -1.76 7.52 3.58
C GLU A 60 -1.40 8.52 2.47
N LYS A 61 -2.39 8.86 1.64
CA LYS A 61 -2.24 9.94 0.67
C LYS A 61 -2.05 11.22 1.48
N LYS A 62 -0.83 11.76 1.52
CA LYS A 62 -0.53 13.04 2.17
C LYS A 62 -1.57 14.08 1.73
N LYS A 63 -2.48 14.45 2.63
CA LYS A 63 -3.46 15.52 2.35
C LYS A 63 -2.66 16.80 2.09
N LYS A 64 -2.80 17.36 0.88
CA LYS A 64 -2.22 18.67 0.54
C LYS A 64 -2.75 19.68 1.56
N LYS A 65 -1.86 20.25 2.38
CA LYS A 65 -2.23 21.32 3.32
C LYS A 65 -2.59 22.54 2.47
N ASN A 66 -3.88 22.85 2.33
CA ASN A 66 -4.30 24.13 1.79
C ASN A 66 -3.87 25.23 2.77
N HIS A 67 -2.78 25.93 2.45
CA HIS A 67 -2.40 27.15 3.15
C HIS A 67 -3.48 28.21 2.88
N LYS A 68 -4.48 28.30 3.75
CA LYS A 68 -5.40 29.44 3.76
C LYS A 68 -4.59 30.68 4.14
N HIS A 69 -4.28 31.50 3.15
CA HIS A 69 -3.68 32.82 3.33
C HIS A 69 -4.61 33.66 4.21
N LYS A 70 -4.28 33.85 5.50
CA LYS A 70 -5.03 34.75 6.39
C LYS A 70 -4.93 36.16 5.80
N ARG A 71 -6.04 36.69 5.28
CA ARG A 71 -6.12 38.10 4.88
C ARG A 71 -6.00 38.95 6.16
N LYS A 72 -5.00 39.83 6.19
CA LYS A 72 -4.79 40.77 7.30
C LYS A 72 -6.00 41.71 7.34
N TRP A 73 -6.72 41.74 8.46
CA TRP A 73 -7.78 42.71 8.71
C TRP A 73 -7.11 44.06 9.03
N SER A 74 -7.31 45.03 8.16
CA SER A 74 -6.88 46.41 8.36
C SER A 74 -7.92 47.21 9.14
N GLY A 75 -7.49 47.87 10.20
CA GLY A 75 -8.00 49.18 10.59
C GLY A 75 -9.24 49.21 11.48
N LYS A 76 -9.01 49.57 12.74
CA LYS A 76 -10.00 49.88 13.78
C LYS A 76 -10.74 51.18 13.43
N ILE A 77 -12.07 51.15 13.46
CA ILE A 77 -12.95 52.32 13.39
C ILE A 77 -12.86 53.05 14.75
N ARG A 78 -12.51 54.34 14.74
CA ARG A 78 -12.74 55.27 15.84
C ARG A 78 -13.09 56.64 15.28
#